data_AF-A0A2E2HFH8-F1
#
_entry.id   AF-A0A2E2HFH8-F1
#
_cell.length_a   1.000
_cell.length_b   1.000
_cell.length_c   1.000
_cell.angle_alpha   90.00
_cell.angle_beta   90.00
_cell.angle_gamma   90.00
#
_symmetry.space_group_name_H-M   'P 1'
#
loop_
_entity.id
_entity.type
_entity.pdbx_description
1 polymer ?
#
loop_
_entity_poly.entity_id
_entity_poly.type
_entity_poly.pdbx_seq_one_letter_code
_entity_poly.pdbx_strand_id
1 'polypeptide(L)'
;MRPIKKSLALALLSSVSLLSACDVFDDDDNPTSAAASVDLSGSGVKGPLAGAAVSLYELDTSQISLQGALLGEGSTGPNAAIQGLTAPASITGWVVLVFNVDADTTDLTTGAAPIFNSLKTVVQAQRVLDGDDIYASPLTTMAVNLARRKADSGSPYSGNGDGTISEEEFATALTVAQRQVKATLGFGLNNSTDIFTTPPLITANTTDSASKSQVAAYRQAIEAVAAVANAVSEAGGGANAQEAFDALTEDLSDGNIDGQSDTGAIATFTAIGANLGTVVTQDVSTLTIPGTNISVGDIESVLSAETADTGVETDVTDLESGELSVDPQPAKTVSDVDGDEVPDTEDAFPEDPEEWLDSDDDGVGDNSDAFPNDPAETADTDQDGVGDNADAFPNDPTEQVDADNDGFGDNEDDLFPNNPSLQMDTDGDGIDNTVDNCVSIANTNQADSDGDGTGDACELSAVLTLIWDNASTTWDNANWAE
;
A
#
# COMPACT_ATOMS: atom_id res chain seq x y z
N MET A 1 -3.27 46.61 -33.35
CA MET A 1 -3.14 48.01 -32.90
C MET A 1 -3.30 48.08 -31.39
N ARG A 2 -2.32 48.67 -30.70
CA ARG A 2 -2.21 49.03 -29.26
C ARG A 2 -3.40 49.92 -28.75
N PRO A 3 -3.55 50.28 -27.44
CA PRO A 3 -3.21 49.59 -26.17
C PRO A 3 -4.06 49.95 -24.88
N ILE A 4 -3.76 49.29 -23.73
CA ILE A 4 -3.63 49.75 -22.31
C ILE A 4 -4.82 50.47 -21.57
N LYS A 5 -5.19 50.00 -20.36
CA LYS A 5 -4.91 50.66 -19.04
C LYS A 5 -5.35 49.82 -17.81
N LYS A 6 -4.34 49.44 -16.99
CA LYS A 6 -4.44 49.05 -15.58
C LYS A 6 -4.70 50.29 -14.71
N SER A 7 -5.50 50.15 -13.64
CA SER A 7 -5.60 51.15 -12.56
C SER A 7 -4.86 50.66 -11.32
N LEU A 8 -3.93 51.50 -10.88
CA LEU A 8 -3.15 51.43 -9.66
C LEU A 8 -3.69 52.54 -8.73
N ALA A 9 -3.97 52.23 -7.47
CA ALA A 9 -4.24 53.24 -6.43
C ALA A 9 -3.20 53.09 -5.32
N LEU A 10 -2.36 54.12 -5.18
CA LEU A 10 -1.31 54.27 -4.18
C LEU A 10 -1.58 55.59 -3.44
N ALA A 11 -1.67 55.55 -2.11
CA ALA A 11 -1.77 56.75 -1.26
C ALA A 11 -0.95 56.58 0.04
N LEU A 12 0.33 56.96 -0.07
CA LEU A 12 1.14 57.87 0.76
C LEU A 12 0.87 58.12 2.28
N LEU A 13 2.03 58.20 2.99
CA LEU A 13 2.41 59.06 4.14
C LEU A 13 1.97 58.56 5.55
N SER A 14 2.76 58.61 6.63
CA SER A 14 3.96 59.40 6.96
C SER A 14 4.80 58.80 8.11
N SER A 15 6.11 59.04 8.07
CA SER A 15 7.08 59.25 9.17
C SER A 15 6.63 59.10 10.63
N VAL A 16 7.29 58.23 11.39
CA VAL A 16 7.27 58.19 12.87
C VAL A 16 8.65 58.57 13.41
N SER A 17 8.62 59.57 14.29
CA SER A 17 9.75 60.16 14.99
C SER A 17 10.24 59.29 16.14
N LEU A 18 11.56 59.22 16.31
CA LEU A 18 12.23 58.73 17.51
C LEU A 18 11.90 59.64 18.71
N LEU A 19 11.33 59.07 19.77
CA LEU A 19 11.42 59.62 21.13
C LEU A 19 12.02 58.56 22.06
N SER A 20 13.20 58.88 22.56
CA SER A 20 13.83 58.24 23.71
C SER A 20 13.23 58.85 24.97
N ALA A 21 12.63 58.03 25.83
CA ALA A 21 12.32 58.38 27.20
C ALA A 21 12.70 57.19 28.09
N CYS A 22 13.64 57.43 29.01
CA CYS A 22 14.01 56.51 30.05
C CYS A 22 12.86 56.38 31.05
N ASP A 23 12.35 55.17 31.25
CA ASP A 23 11.70 54.77 32.49
C ASP A 23 12.38 53.49 32.99
N VAL A 24 12.76 53.52 34.26
CA VAL A 24 13.35 52.41 35.00
C VAL A 24 12.23 51.44 35.33
N PHE A 25 12.23 50.27 34.70
CA PHE A 25 11.48 49.10 35.12
C PHE A 25 12.46 47.93 35.26
N ASP A 26 12.61 47.51 36.51
CA ASP A 26 13.22 46.27 36.94
C ASP A 26 12.06 45.28 37.02
N ASP A 27 12.00 44.30 36.11
CA ASP A 27 11.33 43.02 36.31
C ASP A 27 11.76 42.04 35.21
N ASP A 28 12.53 41.05 35.66
CA ASP A 28 12.90 39.82 34.98
C ASP A 28 11.64 38.98 34.65
N ASP A 29 10.93 39.32 33.58
CA ASP A 29 9.94 38.43 32.98
C ASP A 29 10.07 38.46 31.45
N ASN A 30 11.10 37.77 30.96
CA ASN A 30 11.06 37.22 29.61
C ASN A 30 10.14 36.00 29.67
N PRO A 31 8.91 36.04 29.11
CA PRO A 31 8.14 34.81 28.97
C PRO A 31 8.94 33.95 27.99
N THR A 32 9.62 32.94 28.51
CA THR A 32 9.99 31.80 27.69
C THR A 32 8.69 31.35 27.05
N SER A 33 8.55 31.58 25.74
CA SER A 33 7.47 31.04 24.95
C SER A 33 7.48 29.54 25.22
N ALA A 34 6.54 29.04 26.04
CA ALA A 34 6.36 27.62 26.22
C ALA A 34 6.26 27.02 24.82
N ALA A 35 7.08 26.00 24.54
CA ALA A 35 6.99 25.32 23.26
C ALA A 35 5.54 24.85 23.08
N ALA A 36 4.97 25.10 21.90
CA ALA A 36 3.62 24.62 21.61
C ALA A 36 3.59 23.09 21.79
N SER A 37 2.54 22.59 22.45
CA SER A 37 2.34 21.16 22.70
C SER A 37 0.91 20.77 22.36
N VAL A 38 0.71 19.50 22.02
CA VAL A 38 -0.59 18.91 21.72
C VAL A 38 -0.89 17.85 22.77
N ASP A 39 -2.12 17.83 23.29
CA ASP A 39 -2.57 16.81 24.23
C ASP A 39 -2.81 15.48 23.48
N LEU A 40 -2.40 14.36 24.07
CA LEU A 40 -2.67 13.04 23.49
C LEU A 40 -3.94 12.44 24.08
N SER A 41 -4.71 11.78 23.23
CA SER A 41 -5.91 11.02 23.58
C SER A 41 -5.82 9.58 23.06
N GLY A 42 -6.72 8.72 23.54
CA GLY A 42 -6.73 7.28 23.26
C GLY A 42 -6.57 6.43 24.52
N SER A 43 -6.18 5.16 24.36
CA SER A 43 -6.15 4.18 25.46
C SER A 43 -5.31 2.93 25.14
N GLY A 44 -4.86 2.23 26.18
CA GLY A 44 -4.34 0.87 26.06
C GLY A 44 -5.49 -0.12 26.20
N VAL A 45 -5.68 -1.02 25.24
CA VAL A 45 -6.86 -1.87 25.14
C VAL A 45 -6.45 -3.33 24.99
N LYS A 46 -6.53 -4.01 26.12
CA LYS A 46 -6.53 -5.45 26.28
C LYS A 46 -7.89 -5.84 26.83
N GLY A 47 -8.25 -5.36 28.02
CA GLY A 47 -9.40 -4.48 28.27
C GLY A 47 -8.93 -3.04 28.43
N PRO A 48 -9.83 -2.04 28.47
CA PRO A 48 -9.43 -0.67 28.70
C PRO A 48 -8.59 -0.58 29.98
N LEU A 49 -7.34 -0.14 29.85
CA LEU A 49 -6.39 -0.07 30.96
C LEU A 49 -6.60 1.25 31.71
N ALA A 50 -7.09 1.18 32.94
CA ALA A 50 -7.20 2.32 33.85
C ALA A 50 -5.99 2.37 34.79
N GLY A 51 -5.41 3.54 35.00
CA GLY A 51 -4.27 3.75 35.91
C GLY A 51 -2.89 3.36 35.35
N ALA A 52 -2.79 2.90 34.10
CA ALA A 52 -1.52 2.60 33.43
C ALA A 52 -0.67 3.86 33.22
N ALA A 53 0.64 3.75 33.42
CA ALA A 53 1.60 4.79 33.05
C ALA A 53 1.81 4.81 31.53
N VAL A 54 1.80 5.99 30.92
CA VAL A 54 1.91 6.15 29.46
C VAL A 54 3.12 7.00 29.12
N SER A 55 3.97 6.51 28.24
CA SER A 55 5.20 7.22 27.82
C SER A 55 5.27 7.30 26.30
N LEU A 56 5.61 8.49 25.80
CA LEU A 56 5.79 8.78 24.37
C LEU A 56 7.29 8.95 24.08
N TYR A 57 7.80 8.25 23.08
CA TYR A 57 9.20 8.30 22.66
C TYR A 57 9.33 8.61 21.17
N GLU A 58 10.44 9.22 20.77
CA GLU A 58 10.90 9.14 19.38
C GLU A 58 11.18 7.68 19.01
N LEU A 59 10.91 7.29 17.77
CA LEU A 59 11.30 5.98 17.27
C LEU A 59 12.83 5.90 17.17
N ASP A 60 13.42 4.89 17.82
CA ASP A 60 14.83 4.54 17.65
C ASP A 60 14.96 3.06 17.26
N THR A 61 15.10 2.83 15.95
CA THR A 61 15.23 1.50 15.35
C THR A 61 16.53 0.78 15.71
N SER A 62 17.52 1.48 16.30
CA SER A 62 18.74 0.86 16.81
C SER A 62 18.54 0.16 18.16
N GLN A 63 17.45 0.47 18.86
CA GLN A 63 17.11 -0.12 20.15
C GLN A 63 16.11 -1.27 19.99
N ILE A 64 16.34 -2.36 20.71
CA ILE A 64 15.38 -3.49 20.77
C ILE A 64 13.99 -3.02 21.27
N SER A 65 13.97 -2.03 22.16
CA SER A 65 12.73 -1.45 22.69
C SER A 65 12.01 -0.52 21.70
N LEU A 66 12.70 -0.08 20.64
CA LEU A 66 12.31 1.01 19.73
C LEU A 66 12.21 2.41 20.37
N GLN A 67 12.60 2.54 21.65
CA GLN A 67 12.43 3.77 22.43
C GLN A 67 13.68 4.64 22.33
N GLY A 68 13.56 5.79 21.66
CA GLY A 68 14.57 6.83 21.59
C GLY A 68 14.42 7.87 22.71
N ALA A 69 14.48 9.15 22.34
CA ALA A 69 14.30 10.23 23.29
C ALA A 69 12.87 10.25 23.85
N LEU A 70 12.74 10.44 25.17
CA LEU A 70 11.45 10.62 25.83
C LEU A 70 10.86 11.99 25.46
N LEU A 71 9.67 11.99 24.88
CA LEU A 71 8.94 13.19 24.43
C LEU A 71 7.91 13.66 25.46
N GLY A 72 7.31 12.75 26.21
CA GLY A 72 6.29 13.05 27.20
C GLY A 72 5.89 11.83 28.03
N GLU A 73 5.30 12.09 29.19
CA GLU A 73 4.74 11.08 30.09
C GLU A 73 3.36 11.51 30.58
N GLY A 74 2.51 10.52 30.85
CA GLY A 74 1.18 10.69 31.43
C GLY A 74 0.69 9.38 32.01
N SER A 75 -0.63 9.25 32.12
CA SER A 75 -1.28 8.04 32.64
C SER A 75 -2.64 7.84 31.99
N THR A 76 -3.28 6.70 32.22
CA THR A 76 -4.70 6.50 31.90
C THR A 76 -5.55 6.78 33.13
N GLY A 77 -6.67 7.46 32.93
CA GLY A 77 -7.62 7.78 33.99
C GLY A 77 -8.50 6.61 34.44
N PRO A 78 -9.46 6.87 35.33
CA PRO A 78 -10.44 5.84 35.77
C PRO A 78 -11.30 5.28 34.63
N ASN A 79 -11.49 6.03 33.56
CA ASN A 79 -12.21 5.62 32.35
C ASN A 79 -11.25 5.09 31.25
N ALA A 80 -10.02 4.74 31.62
CA ALA A 80 -8.96 4.26 30.73
C ALA A 80 -8.47 5.21 29.63
N ALA A 81 -8.99 6.44 29.55
CA ALA A 81 -8.50 7.45 28.60
C ALA A 81 -7.15 8.03 29.04
N ILE A 82 -6.25 8.33 28.09
CA ILE A 82 -4.98 9.04 28.36
C ILE A 82 -5.26 10.39 29.03
N GLN A 83 -4.44 10.73 30.03
CA GLN A 83 -4.48 11.98 30.79
C GLN A 83 -3.07 12.49 31.07
N GLY A 84 -2.88 13.80 30.89
CA GLY A 84 -1.65 14.50 31.26
C GLY A 84 -0.45 14.25 30.35
N LEU A 85 -0.62 13.51 29.24
CA LEU A 85 0.41 13.29 28.24
C LEU A 85 0.30 14.35 27.14
N THR A 86 1.42 15.03 26.85
CA THR A 86 1.52 15.98 25.74
C THR A 86 2.71 15.64 24.85
N ALA A 87 2.60 15.99 23.56
CA ALA A 87 3.71 15.95 22.62
C ALA A 87 4.18 17.36 22.26
N PRO A 88 5.50 17.58 22.11
CA PRO A 88 6.00 18.82 21.51
C PRO A 88 5.47 18.99 20.09
N ALA A 89 5.02 20.19 19.70
CA ALA A 89 4.53 20.45 18.34
C ALA A 89 5.62 20.35 17.24
N SER A 90 6.87 20.09 17.62
CA SER A 90 8.01 19.91 16.72
C SER A 90 8.34 18.45 16.40
N ILE A 91 7.56 17.48 16.89
CA ILE A 91 7.79 16.06 16.60
C ILE A 91 7.63 15.77 15.10
N THR A 92 8.42 14.84 14.59
CA THR A 92 8.42 14.40 13.19
C THR A 92 8.67 12.91 13.11
N GLY A 93 8.39 12.29 11.96
CA GLY A 93 8.63 10.86 11.74
C GLY A 93 7.66 10.00 12.55
N TRP A 94 8.11 8.81 12.94
CA TRP A 94 7.36 7.91 13.80
C TRP A 94 7.66 8.12 15.28
N VAL A 95 6.64 7.92 16.11
CA VAL A 95 6.74 7.93 17.57
C VAL A 95 6.20 6.63 18.16
N VAL A 96 6.75 6.22 19.29
CA VAL A 96 6.37 5.00 20.00
C VAL A 96 5.60 5.39 21.26
N LEU A 97 4.40 4.83 21.40
CA LEU A 97 3.57 5.00 22.59
C LEU A 97 3.53 3.69 23.36
N VAL A 98 3.90 3.74 24.65
CA VAL A 98 3.96 2.56 25.52
C VAL A 98 3.10 2.77 26.75
N PHE A 99 2.17 1.85 26.98
CA PHE A 99 1.37 1.74 28.18
C PHE A 99 2.02 0.69 29.08
N ASN A 100 2.56 1.12 30.21
CA ASN A 100 3.19 0.25 31.19
C ASN A 100 2.19 -0.09 32.29
N VAL A 101 2.08 -1.38 32.58
CA VAL A 101 1.24 -1.89 33.67
C VAL A 101 2.05 -1.91 34.95
N ASP A 102 1.49 -1.32 35.99
CA ASP A 102 2.04 -1.29 37.34
C ASP A 102 1.03 -1.83 38.37
N ALA A 103 1.32 -1.64 39.66
CA ALA A 103 0.47 -2.13 40.74
C ALA A 103 -0.89 -1.41 40.86
N ASP A 104 -1.03 -0.22 40.27
CA ASP A 104 -2.25 0.59 40.31
C ASP A 104 -3.09 0.42 39.03
N THR A 105 -2.53 -0.28 38.03
CA THR A 105 -3.20 -0.52 36.76
C THR A 105 -4.28 -1.60 36.87
N THR A 106 -5.47 -1.31 36.35
CA THR A 106 -6.62 -2.22 36.32
C THR A 106 -7.14 -2.35 34.89
N ASP A 107 -7.42 -3.58 34.47
CA ASP A 107 -8.18 -3.88 33.27
C ASP A 107 -9.68 -3.75 33.60
N LEU A 108 -10.38 -2.78 33.00
CA LEU A 108 -11.77 -2.48 33.33
C LEU A 108 -12.72 -3.65 33.04
N THR A 109 -12.43 -4.46 32.03
CA THR A 109 -13.23 -5.63 31.64
C THR A 109 -13.23 -6.70 32.73
N THR A 110 -12.09 -6.88 33.40
CA THR A 110 -11.92 -7.91 34.44
C THR A 110 -12.07 -7.37 35.86
N GLY A 111 -11.86 -6.07 36.06
CA GLY A 111 -11.71 -5.44 37.37
C GLY A 111 -10.46 -5.89 38.13
N ALA A 112 -9.46 -6.46 37.44
CA ALA A 112 -8.24 -7.01 38.00
C ALA A 112 -6.98 -6.48 37.30
N ALA A 113 -5.80 -6.90 37.77
CA ALA A 113 -4.54 -6.57 37.11
C ALA A 113 -4.50 -7.17 35.69
N PRO A 114 -4.03 -6.41 34.67
CA PRO A 114 -3.90 -6.93 33.30
C PRO A 114 -2.93 -8.11 33.23
N ILE A 115 -3.18 -9.04 32.30
CA ILE A 115 -2.30 -10.21 32.09
C ILE A 115 -1.02 -9.89 31.30
N PHE A 116 -0.99 -8.74 30.62
CA PHE A 116 0.17 -8.24 29.88
C PHE A 116 0.79 -7.07 30.62
N ASN A 117 2.12 -7.04 30.68
CA ASN A 117 2.86 -6.05 31.46
C ASN A 117 3.01 -4.71 30.71
N SER A 118 2.82 -4.71 29.40
CA SER A 118 2.86 -3.51 28.59
C SER A 118 2.12 -3.69 27.28
N LEU A 119 1.54 -2.60 26.77
CA LEU A 119 1.03 -2.53 25.40
C LEU A 119 1.82 -1.45 24.65
N LYS A 120 2.13 -1.72 23.39
CA LYS A 120 2.91 -0.83 22.52
C LYS A 120 2.18 -0.59 21.21
N THR A 121 2.28 0.63 20.73
CA THR A 121 1.88 1.02 19.38
C THR A 121 2.88 2.02 18.82
N VAL A 122 2.85 2.20 17.50
CA VAL A 122 3.63 3.22 16.80
C VAL A 122 2.68 4.04 15.95
N VAL A 123 2.97 5.33 15.84
CA VAL A 123 2.11 6.27 15.12
C VAL A 123 2.96 7.33 14.43
N GLN A 124 2.52 7.79 13.26
CA GLN A 124 3.14 8.95 12.63
C GLN A 124 2.88 10.21 13.47
N ALA A 125 3.91 11.01 13.66
CA ALA A 125 3.84 12.27 14.40
C ALA A 125 2.69 13.17 13.92
N GLN A 126 2.39 13.17 12.62
CA GLN A 126 1.29 13.97 12.07
C GLN A 126 -0.08 13.63 12.69
N ARG A 127 -0.38 12.35 12.89
CA ARG A 127 -1.64 11.92 13.53
C ARG A 127 -1.76 12.42 14.97
N VAL A 128 -0.63 12.40 15.70
CA VAL A 128 -0.56 12.97 17.06
C VAL A 128 -0.82 14.47 17.02
N LEU A 129 -0.25 15.19 16.05
CA LEU A 129 -0.44 16.63 15.89
C LEU A 129 -1.86 17.00 15.43
N ASP A 130 -2.52 16.13 14.67
CA ASP A 130 -3.91 16.27 14.24
C ASP A 130 -4.91 15.99 15.38
N GLY A 131 -4.44 15.41 16.49
CA GLY A 131 -5.25 15.09 17.66
C GLY A 131 -6.04 13.80 17.52
N ASP A 132 -5.55 12.85 16.71
CA ASP A 132 -6.15 11.52 16.60
C ASP A 132 -6.07 10.77 17.93
N ASP A 133 -7.11 10.00 18.24
CA ASP A 133 -7.05 9.03 19.34
C ASP A 133 -6.09 7.88 19.00
N ILE A 134 -5.13 7.62 19.90
CA ILE A 134 -4.09 6.61 19.69
C ILE A 134 -4.32 5.41 20.61
N TYR A 135 -4.43 4.22 20.03
CA TYR A 135 -4.68 2.99 20.76
C TYR A 135 -3.50 2.02 20.67
N ALA A 136 -3.21 1.35 21.78
CA ALA A 136 -2.31 0.21 21.82
C ALA A 136 -3.07 -1.04 22.23
N SER A 137 -2.82 -2.15 21.57
CA SER A 137 -3.44 -3.45 21.84
C SER A 137 -2.39 -4.56 21.79
N PRO A 138 -2.72 -5.80 22.21
CA PRO A 138 -1.88 -6.96 21.98
C PRO A 138 -1.52 -7.13 20.49
N LEU A 139 -2.47 -6.88 19.58
CA LEU A 139 -2.23 -7.00 18.15
C LEU A 139 -1.23 -5.93 17.65
N THR A 140 -1.37 -4.66 18.05
CA THR A 140 -0.38 -3.64 17.68
C THR A 140 0.98 -3.95 18.31
N THR A 141 1.00 -4.47 19.53
CA THR A 141 2.24 -4.84 20.23
C THR A 141 2.96 -5.96 19.49
N MET A 142 2.23 -6.98 19.06
CA MET A 142 2.75 -8.09 18.28
C MET A 142 3.28 -7.62 16.92
N ALA A 143 2.50 -6.82 16.19
CA ALA A 143 2.90 -6.28 14.90
C ALA A 143 4.15 -5.40 14.99
N VAL A 144 4.25 -4.52 15.99
CA VAL A 144 5.45 -3.68 16.20
C VAL A 144 6.69 -4.52 16.53
N ASN A 145 6.52 -5.54 17.37
CA ASN A 145 7.62 -6.43 17.74
C ASN A 145 8.06 -7.31 16.57
N LEU A 146 7.13 -7.79 15.76
CA LEU A 146 7.40 -8.57 14.55
C LEU A 146 8.08 -7.69 13.48
N ALA A 147 7.54 -6.51 13.20
CA ALA A 147 8.13 -5.53 12.28
C ALA A 147 9.58 -5.24 12.62
N ARG A 148 9.90 -4.98 13.90
CA ARG A 148 11.30 -4.78 14.32
C ARG A 148 12.16 -6.00 14.05
N ARG A 149 11.66 -7.23 14.28
CA ARG A 149 12.44 -8.45 14.04
C ARG A 149 12.75 -8.66 12.56
N LYS A 150 11.84 -8.24 11.68
CA LYS A 150 11.88 -8.55 10.24
C LYS A 150 12.22 -7.34 9.35
N ALA A 151 12.37 -6.14 9.90
CA ALA A 151 12.58 -4.93 9.09
C ALA A 151 13.84 -4.96 8.21
N ASP A 152 14.89 -5.66 8.64
CA ASP A 152 16.11 -5.86 7.84
C ASP A 152 16.10 -7.15 7.00
N SER A 153 14.98 -7.90 7.02
CA SER A 153 14.82 -9.10 6.18
C SER A 153 14.21 -8.74 4.83
N GLY A 154 14.60 -9.46 3.77
CA GLY A 154 14.11 -9.27 2.40
C GLY A 154 12.61 -9.58 2.23
N SER A 155 12.22 -10.18 1.12
CA SER A 155 10.80 -10.51 0.90
C SER A 155 10.21 -11.34 2.06
N PRO A 156 8.99 -11.05 2.55
CA PRO A 156 8.07 -9.98 2.09
C PRO A 156 8.35 -8.60 2.72
N TYR A 157 9.21 -8.50 3.73
CA TYR A 157 9.46 -7.30 4.54
C TYR A 157 10.28 -6.19 3.85
N SER A 158 10.86 -6.48 2.67
CA SER A 158 11.57 -5.52 1.80
C SER A 158 12.77 -4.81 2.45
N GLY A 159 13.35 -5.39 3.49
CA GLY A 159 14.61 -4.96 4.10
C GLY A 159 15.82 -5.26 3.23
N ASN A 160 16.88 -4.48 3.40
CA ASN A 160 18.07 -4.56 2.55
C ASN A 160 19.14 -5.57 3.02
N GLY A 161 19.02 -6.12 4.23
CA GLY A 161 19.94 -7.10 4.80
C GLY A 161 21.31 -6.54 5.18
N ASP A 162 21.41 -5.24 5.49
CA ASP A 162 22.66 -4.56 5.84
C ASP A 162 23.04 -4.69 7.32
N GLY A 163 22.16 -5.29 8.14
CA GLY A 163 22.36 -5.49 9.58
C GLY A 163 21.90 -4.31 10.43
N THR A 164 21.31 -3.28 9.84
CA THR A 164 20.71 -2.13 10.51
C THR A 164 19.27 -1.91 10.05
N ILE A 165 18.45 -1.28 10.89
CA ILE A 165 17.06 -1.00 10.54
C ILE A 165 16.93 0.51 10.36
N SER A 166 16.60 0.94 9.16
CA SER A 166 16.17 2.31 8.88
C SER A 166 14.70 2.54 9.24
N GLU A 167 14.29 3.80 9.36
CA GLU A 167 12.88 4.16 9.61
C GLU A 167 11.97 3.74 8.44
N GLU A 168 12.49 3.76 7.21
CA GLU A 168 11.76 3.34 6.00
C GLU A 168 11.54 1.82 5.96
N GLU A 169 12.57 1.04 6.28
CA GLU A 169 12.47 -0.41 6.44
C GLU A 169 11.49 -0.77 7.55
N PHE A 170 11.58 -0.12 8.70
CA PHE A 170 10.63 -0.35 9.79
C PHE A 170 9.18 -0.03 9.40
N ALA A 171 8.95 1.08 8.68
CA ALA A 171 7.61 1.47 8.24
C ALA A 171 7.02 0.48 7.23
N THR A 172 7.83 -0.01 6.28
CA THR A 172 7.42 -1.05 5.32
C THR A 172 7.12 -2.35 6.05
N ALA A 173 8.03 -2.77 6.92
CA ALA A 173 7.88 -3.97 7.73
C ALA A 173 6.67 -3.93 8.67
N LEU A 174 6.29 -2.74 9.16
CA LEU A 174 5.08 -2.57 9.98
C LEU A 174 3.82 -2.92 9.20
N THR A 175 3.79 -2.59 7.90
CA THR A 175 2.66 -2.89 7.00
C THR A 175 2.54 -4.39 6.79
N VAL A 176 3.65 -5.07 6.50
CA VAL A 176 3.70 -6.53 6.34
C VAL A 176 3.35 -7.24 7.66
N ALA A 177 3.97 -6.82 8.76
CA ALA A 177 3.77 -7.43 10.07
C ALA A 177 2.32 -7.37 10.54
N GLN A 178 1.61 -6.26 10.33
CA GLN A 178 0.20 -6.20 10.71
C GLN A 178 -0.66 -7.16 9.88
N ARG A 179 -0.36 -7.35 8.59
CA ARG A 179 -1.10 -8.29 7.76
C ARG A 179 -0.83 -9.72 8.21
N GLN A 180 0.44 -10.08 8.43
CA GLN A 180 0.82 -11.40 8.92
C GLN A 180 0.19 -11.72 10.29
N VAL A 181 0.20 -10.76 11.21
CA VAL A 181 -0.48 -10.90 12.51
C VAL A 181 -1.98 -11.10 12.32
N LYS A 182 -2.64 -10.39 11.41
CA LYS A 182 -4.07 -10.57 11.13
C LYS A 182 -4.38 -11.93 10.48
N ALA A 183 -3.60 -12.33 9.49
CA ALA A 183 -3.76 -13.60 8.78
C ALA A 183 -3.63 -14.81 9.72
N THR A 184 -2.70 -14.73 10.68
CA THR A 184 -2.39 -15.85 11.58
C THR A 184 -3.19 -15.78 12.89
N LEU A 185 -3.13 -14.65 13.59
CA LEU A 185 -3.67 -14.44 14.94
C LEU A 185 -4.69 -13.27 14.98
N GLY A 186 -5.28 -12.91 13.83
CA GLY A 186 -6.37 -11.94 13.76
C GLY A 186 -7.75 -12.56 13.92
N PHE A 187 -7.86 -13.90 13.98
CA PHE A 187 -9.10 -14.63 14.27
C PHE A 187 -10.28 -14.24 13.38
N GLY A 188 -10.03 -14.06 12.07
CA GLY A 188 -11.05 -13.65 11.10
C GLY A 188 -11.23 -12.14 10.94
N LEU A 189 -10.34 -11.33 11.53
CA LEU A 189 -10.33 -9.89 11.30
C LEU A 189 -10.13 -9.58 9.82
N ASN A 190 -10.95 -8.68 9.27
CA ASN A 190 -10.88 -8.29 7.86
C ASN A 190 -9.48 -7.75 7.48
N ASN A 191 -8.94 -8.21 6.34
CA ASN A 191 -7.67 -7.76 5.79
C ASN A 191 -7.58 -6.23 5.61
N SER A 192 -8.70 -5.55 5.33
CA SER A 192 -8.78 -4.09 5.22
C SER A 192 -8.73 -3.34 6.54
N THR A 193 -8.87 -4.00 7.69
CA THR A 193 -8.80 -3.35 9.01
C THR A 193 -7.37 -3.01 9.35
N ASP A 194 -7.04 -1.73 9.45
CA ASP A 194 -5.75 -1.28 9.97
C ASP A 194 -5.80 -1.19 11.51
N ILE A 195 -5.03 -2.05 12.16
CA ILE A 195 -5.00 -2.19 13.63
C ILE A 195 -4.40 -0.97 14.34
N PHE A 196 -3.69 -0.08 13.63
CA PHE A 196 -3.08 1.14 14.17
C PHE A 196 -3.98 2.37 14.07
N THR A 197 -5.01 2.33 13.22
CA THR A 197 -5.94 3.45 13.01
C THR A 197 -7.37 3.12 13.45
N THR A 198 -7.77 1.86 13.40
CA THR A 198 -9.11 1.42 13.82
C THR A 198 -9.21 1.46 15.35
N PRO A 199 -10.18 2.18 15.95
CA PRO A 199 -10.40 2.14 17.39
C PRO A 199 -10.86 0.74 17.84
N PRO A 200 -10.25 0.12 18.86
CA PRO A 200 -10.72 -1.13 19.45
C PRO A 200 -11.83 -0.92 20.49
N LEU A 201 -12.41 0.28 20.57
CA LEU A 201 -13.46 0.65 21.52
C LEU A 201 -14.58 1.36 20.81
N ILE A 202 -15.78 1.26 21.39
CA ILE A 202 -16.90 2.10 21.00
C ILE A 202 -16.59 3.53 21.42
N THR A 203 -16.45 4.41 20.43
CA THR A 203 -16.17 5.83 20.65
C THR A 203 -17.39 6.67 20.28
N ALA A 204 -17.33 7.99 20.54
CA ALA A 204 -18.34 8.93 20.07
C ALA A 204 -18.52 8.93 18.54
N ASN A 205 -17.54 8.43 17.79
CA ASN A 205 -17.59 8.31 16.33
C ASN A 205 -18.18 6.97 15.85
N THR A 206 -18.37 6.00 16.76
CA THR A 206 -18.94 4.69 16.43
C THR A 206 -20.47 4.78 16.42
N THR A 207 -21.03 5.18 15.28
CA THR A 207 -22.45 5.60 15.19
C THR A 207 -23.35 4.65 14.41
N ASP A 208 -22.80 3.85 13.49
CA ASP A 208 -23.55 2.91 12.65
C ASP A 208 -23.17 1.45 12.94
N SER A 209 -24.03 0.51 12.53
CA SER A 209 -23.84 -0.92 12.80
C SER A 209 -22.64 -1.53 12.08
N ALA A 210 -22.18 -0.99 10.94
CA ALA A 210 -20.97 -1.50 10.28
C ALA A 210 -19.72 -1.11 11.10
N SER A 211 -19.64 0.14 11.54
CA SER A 211 -18.60 0.63 12.45
C SER A 211 -18.57 -0.17 13.77
N LYS A 212 -19.74 -0.45 14.37
CA LYS A 212 -19.83 -1.30 15.57
C LYS A 212 -19.37 -2.73 15.33
N SER A 213 -19.71 -3.32 14.18
CA SER A 213 -19.28 -4.66 13.82
C SER A 213 -17.76 -4.73 13.62
N GLN A 214 -17.16 -3.69 13.02
CA GLN A 214 -15.72 -3.59 12.89
C GLN A 214 -15.03 -3.48 14.25
N VAL A 215 -15.54 -2.63 15.16
CA VAL A 215 -15.03 -2.54 16.53
C VAL A 215 -15.19 -3.87 17.27
N ALA A 216 -16.34 -4.55 17.12
CA ALA A 216 -16.59 -5.86 17.71
C ALA A 216 -15.59 -6.91 17.21
N ALA A 217 -15.38 -7.02 15.91
CA ALA A 217 -14.41 -7.95 15.33
C ALA A 217 -12.98 -7.65 15.81
N TYR A 218 -12.57 -6.38 15.83
CA TYR A 218 -11.23 -6.01 16.28
C TYR A 218 -11.03 -6.29 17.79
N ARG A 219 -12.02 -5.92 18.62
CA ARG A 219 -12.01 -6.21 20.06
C ARG A 219 -12.00 -7.72 20.32
N GLN A 220 -12.74 -8.50 19.54
CA GLN A 220 -12.77 -9.96 19.64
C GLN A 220 -11.41 -10.57 19.33
N ALA A 221 -10.74 -10.10 18.28
CA ALA A 221 -9.39 -10.53 17.94
C ALA A 221 -8.39 -10.22 19.06
N ILE A 222 -8.48 -9.03 19.68
CA ILE A 222 -7.65 -8.64 20.84
C ILE A 222 -7.81 -9.63 22.00
N GLU A 223 -9.05 -10.00 22.33
CA GLU A 223 -9.32 -10.93 23.43
C GLU A 223 -9.03 -12.38 23.06
N ALA A 224 -9.19 -12.76 21.80
CA ALA A 224 -8.79 -14.06 21.29
C ALA A 224 -7.27 -14.26 21.41
N VAL A 225 -6.45 -13.26 21.04
CA VAL A 225 -4.99 -13.30 21.26
C VAL A 225 -4.68 -13.52 22.75
N ALA A 226 -5.36 -12.78 23.62
CA ALA A 226 -5.18 -12.90 25.06
C ALA A 226 -5.54 -14.30 25.60
N ALA A 227 -6.68 -14.83 25.16
CA ALA A 227 -7.17 -16.14 25.55
C ALA A 227 -6.25 -17.24 25.03
N VAL A 228 -5.76 -17.15 23.79
CA VAL A 228 -4.79 -18.08 23.21
C VAL A 228 -3.46 -18.02 23.96
N ALA A 229 -2.91 -16.83 24.23
CA ALA A 229 -1.68 -16.69 25.00
C ALA A 229 -1.82 -17.32 26.41
N ASN A 230 -2.97 -17.14 27.06
CA ASN A 230 -3.26 -17.79 28.34
C ASN A 230 -3.38 -19.32 28.20
N ALA A 231 -4.06 -19.83 27.17
CA ALA A 231 -4.18 -21.26 26.92
C ALA A 231 -2.83 -21.93 26.63
N VAL A 232 -1.97 -21.26 25.85
CA VAL A 232 -0.59 -21.68 25.58
C VAL A 232 0.23 -21.70 26.87
N SER A 233 0.14 -20.64 27.69
CA SER A 233 0.78 -20.58 29.02
C SER A 233 0.36 -21.76 29.92
N GLU A 234 -0.94 -22.07 29.98
CA GLU A 234 -1.48 -23.19 30.75
C GLU A 234 -1.00 -24.55 30.22
N ALA A 235 -1.01 -24.74 28.90
CA ALA A 235 -0.52 -25.95 28.25
C ALA A 235 0.99 -26.16 28.46
N GLY A 236 1.77 -25.08 28.53
CA GLY A 236 3.22 -25.09 28.73
C GLY A 236 3.68 -25.33 30.17
N GLY A 237 2.76 -25.43 31.12
CA GLY A 237 3.06 -25.87 32.49
C GLY A 237 3.87 -24.88 33.33
N GLY A 238 3.84 -23.57 33.03
CA GLY A 238 4.41 -22.56 33.94
C GLY A 238 4.89 -21.23 33.35
N ALA A 239 4.84 -21.03 32.03
CA ALA A 239 5.01 -19.69 31.47
C ALA A 239 3.83 -18.81 31.92
N ASN A 240 4.02 -17.51 32.10
CA ASN A 240 2.89 -16.59 32.25
C ASN A 240 2.36 -16.15 30.86
N ALA A 241 1.17 -15.56 30.81
CA ALA A 241 0.55 -15.17 29.53
C ALA A 241 1.42 -14.20 28.71
N GLN A 242 2.18 -13.30 29.35
CA GLN A 242 3.13 -12.42 28.66
C GLN A 242 4.25 -13.21 27.97
N GLU A 243 4.86 -14.18 28.66
CA GLU A 243 5.91 -15.02 28.10
C GLU A 243 5.42 -15.89 26.94
N ALA A 244 4.18 -16.40 27.02
CA ALA A 244 3.55 -17.13 25.92
C ALA A 244 3.27 -16.22 24.73
N PHE A 245 2.78 -14.99 24.97
CA PHE A 245 2.54 -14.00 23.92
C PHE A 245 3.84 -13.56 23.21
N ASP A 246 4.90 -13.29 23.98
CA ASP A 246 6.21 -12.93 23.43
C ASP A 246 6.81 -14.09 22.61
N ALA A 247 6.61 -15.33 23.08
CA ALA A 247 7.03 -16.53 22.36
C ALA A 247 6.23 -16.74 21.07
N LEU A 248 4.91 -16.51 21.06
CA LEU A 248 4.10 -16.60 19.83
C LEU A 248 4.52 -15.54 18.81
N THR A 249 4.89 -14.34 19.28
CA THR A 249 5.43 -13.28 18.40
C THR A 249 6.79 -13.66 17.82
N GLU A 250 7.61 -14.40 18.58
CA GLU A 250 8.87 -14.95 18.09
C GLU A 250 8.65 -16.12 17.12
N ASP A 251 7.64 -16.94 17.35
CA ASP A 251 7.25 -18.06 16.48
C ASP A 251 6.92 -17.54 15.08
N LEU A 252 6.02 -16.57 15.06
CA LEU A 252 5.54 -15.92 13.84
C LEU A 252 6.65 -15.27 13.00
N SER A 253 7.86 -15.07 13.55
CA SER A 253 8.96 -14.49 12.79
C SER A 253 9.38 -15.31 11.57
N ASP A 254 9.17 -16.63 11.59
CA ASP A 254 9.51 -17.52 10.46
C ASP A 254 8.34 -17.80 9.51
N GLY A 255 7.20 -17.12 9.69
CA GLY A 255 6.00 -17.33 8.88
C GLY A 255 5.02 -18.35 9.46
N ASN A 256 5.41 -19.11 10.49
CA ASN A 256 4.61 -20.20 11.02
C ASN A 256 4.40 -20.11 12.53
N ILE A 257 3.44 -20.90 13.04
CA ILE A 257 3.25 -21.16 14.47
C ILE A 257 3.49 -22.65 14.69
N ASP A 258 4.75 -23.04 14.82
CA ASP A 258 5.17 -24.43 14.94
C ASP A 258 6.14 -24.69 16.11
N GLY A 259 6.47 -23.63 16.85
CA GLY A 259 7.36 -23.64 17.98
C GLY A 259 8.82 -23.36 17.62
N GLN A 260 9.09 -22.93 16.39
CA GLN A 260 10.39 -22.53 15.88
C GLN A 260 10.38 -21.04 15.56
N SER A 261 11.55 -20.50 15.22
CA SER A 261 11.71 -19.12 14.78
C SER A 261 12.80 -19.12 13.72
N ASP A 262 13.09 -17.95 13.15
CA ASP A 262 14.24 -17.74 12.27
C ASP A 262 15.58 -18.22 12.88
N THR A 263 15.65 -18.29 14.22
CA THR A 263 16.86 -18.69 14.96
C THR A 263 16.82 -20.12 15.54
N GLY A 264 15.71 -20.84 15.32
CA GLY A 264 15.46 -22.20 15.80
C GLY A 264 14.41 -22.29 16.91
N ALA A 265 14.39 -23.44 17.59
CA ALA A 265 13.34 -23.80 18.55
C ALA A 265 13.21 -22.83 19.73
N ILE A 266 11.97 -22.45 20.04
CA ILE A 266 11.64 -21.49 21.10
C ILE A 266 11.51 -22.20 22.45
N ALA A 267 12.32 -21.78 23.42
CA ALA A 267 12.43 -22.45 24.71
C ALA A 267 11.09 -22.55 25.46
N THR A 268 10.25 -21.51 25.39
CA THR A 268 8.93 -21.45 26.02
C THR A 268 8.00 -22.59 25.56
N PHE A 269 8.14 -23.06 24.33
CA PHE A 269 7.29 -24.12 23.77
C PHE A 269 7.81 -25.53 23.99
N THR A 270 8.97 -25.70 24.64
CA THR A 270 9.55 -27.04 24.90
C THR A 270 8.58 -27.99 25.59
N ALA A 271 7.77 -27.49 26.54
CA ALA A 271 6.81 -28.31 27.29
C ALA A 271 5.55 -28.65 26.49
N ILE A 272 5.10 -27.74 25.62
CA ILE A 272 3.93 -27.93 24.75
C ILE A 272 4.29 -28.87 23.59
N GLY A 273 5.47 -28.66 23.00
CA GLY A 273 5.98 -29.38 21.83
C GLY A 273 5.02 -29.32 20.66
N ALA A 274 4.87 -30.46 19.97
CA ALA A 274 4.00 -30.62 18.80
C ALA A 274 2.51 -30.31 19.03
N ASN A 275 2.06 -30.09 20.27
CA ASN A 275 0.68 -29.72 20.55
C ASN A 275 0.41 -28.22 20.32
N LEU A 276 1.42 -27.38 20.07
CA LEU A 276 1.26 -25.93 19.96
C LEU A 276 0.22 -25.57 18.91
N GLY A 277 0.35 -26.14 17.70
CA GLY A 277 -0.62 -25.96 16.63
C GLY A 277 -2.06 -26.29 17.05
N THR A 278 -2.27 -27.35 17.84
CA THR A 278 -3.61 -27.71 18.35
C THR A 278 -4.13 -26.70 19.38
N VAL A 279 -3.26 -26.13 20.21
CA VAL A 279 -3.66 -25.14 21.21
C VAL A 279 -4.05 -23.81 20.56
N VAL A 280 -3.32 -23.37 19.53
CA VAL A 280 -3.62 -22.08 18.86
C VAL A 280 -4.79 -22.18 17.87
N THR A 281 -4.99 -23.33 17.24
CA THR A 281 -6.11 -23.57 16.28
C THR A 281 -7.40 -24.05 16.95
N GLN A 282 -7.46 -24.07 18.28
CA GLN A 282 -8.69 -24.42 19.00
C GLN A 282 -9.79 -23.39 18.72
N ASP A 283 -11.04 -23.80 18.89
CA ASP A 283 -12.19 -22.91 18.72
C ASP A 283 -12.15 -21.78 19.78
N VAL A 284 -11.68 -20.62 19.33
CA VAL A 284 -11.46 -19.47 20.19
C VAL A 284 -12.75 -18.88 20.74
N SER A 285 -13.89 -19.06 20.06
CA SER A 285 -15.19 -18.55 20.52
C SER A 285 -15.58 -19.13 21.88
N THR A 286 -15.10 -20.34 22.19
CA THR A 286 -15.39 -21.05 23.45
C THR A 286 -14.43 -20.72 24.58
N LEU A 287 -13.33 -20.02 24.29
CA LEU A 287 -12.34 -19.67 25.30
C LEU A 287 -12.85 -18.54 26.16
N THR A 288 -12.52 -18.61 27.44
CA THR A 288 -12.84 -17.56 28.39
C THR A 288 -11.84 -16.42 28.26
N ILE A 289 -12.34 -15.19 28.21
CA ILE A 289 -11.51 -13.99 28.31
C ILE A 289 -10.78 -14.03 29.66
N PRO A 290 -9.43 -14.03 29.69
CA PRO A 290 -8.68 -14.22 30.92
C PRO A 290 -9.09 -13.23 32.02
N GLY A 291 -9.41 -13.74 33.21
CA GLY A 291 -9.89 -12.93 34.34
C GLY A 291 -11.41 -12.75 34.41
N THR A 292 -12.18 -13.31 33.46
CA THR A 292 -13.64 -13.24 33.44
C THR A 292 -14.28 -14.65 33.41
N ASN A 293 -15.62 -14.71 33.29
CA ASN A 293 -16.35 -15.91 32.89
C ASN A 293 -17.05 -15.71 31.52
N ILE A 294 -16.66 -14.68 30.77
CA ILE A 294 -17.24 -14.33 29.48
C ILE A 294 -16.43 -15.04 28.40
N SER A 295 -17.12 -15.63 27.43
CA SER A 295 -16.47 -16.27 26.28
C SER A 295 -16.02 -15.21 25.27
N VAL A 296 -14.98 -15.49 24.50
CA VAL A 296 -14.57 -14.61 23.38
C VAL A 296 -15.70 -14.49 22.34
N GLY A 297 -16.54 -15.51 22.18
CA GLY A 297 -17.73 -15.46 21.34
C GLY A 297 -18.82 -14.50 21.82
N ASP A 298 -18.80 -14.07 23.09
CA ASP A 298 -19.77 -13.13 23.68
C ASP A 298 -19.20 -11.70 23.78
N ILE A 299 -18.35 -11.30 22.83
CA ILE A 299 -17.60 -10.03 22.89
C ILE A 299 -18.52 -8.80 22.90
N GLU A 300 -19.71 -8.88 22.31
CA GLU A 300 -20.68 -7.80 22.25
C GLU A 300 -21.19 -7.44 23.65
N SER A 301 -21.28 -8.42 24.56
CA SER A 301 -21.62 -8.18 25.96
C SER A 301 -20.52 -7.42 26.69
N VAL A 302 -19.26 -7.71 26.36
CA VAL A 302 -18.10 -6.97 26.87
C VAL A 302 -18.13 -5.53 26.39
N LEU A 303 -18.27 -5.30 25.09
CA LEU A 303 -18.30 -3.96 24.51
C LEU A 303 -19.45 -3.10 25.04
N SER A 304 -20.62 -3.70 25.23
CA SER A 304 -21.78 -3.01 25.81
C SER A 304 -21.49 -2.53 27.24
N ALA A 305 -20.82 -3.35 28.05
CA ALA A 305 -20.40 -2.97 29.41
C ALA A 305 -19.26 -1.92 29.40
N GLU A 306 -18.25 -2.11 28.55
CA GLU A 306 -17.11 -1.21 28.42
C GLU A 306 -17.52 0.21 27.98
N THR A 307 -18.56 0.32 27.15
CA THR A 307 -19.11 1.61 26.71
C THR A 307 -19.55 2.45 27.93
N ALA A 308 -20.18 1.81 28.93
CA ALA A 308 -20.58 2.48 30.16
C ALA A 308 -19.38 2.81 31.07
N ASP A 309 -18.43 1.89 31.21
CA ASP A 309 -17.24 2.07 32.07
C ASP A 309 -16.28 3.15 31.55
N THR A 310 -16.19 3.30 30.23
CA THR A 310 -15.41 4.37 29.57
C THR A 310 -16.14 5.71 29.53
N GLY A 311 -17.43 5.72 29.87
CA GLY A 311 -18.27 6.92 29.91
C GLY A 311 -18.69 7.45 28.54
N VAL A 312 -18.72 6.58 27.52
CA VAL A 312 -19.19 6.92 26.18
C VAL A 312 -20.70 6.72 26.11
N GLU A 313 -21.41 7.77 25.70
CA GLU A 313 -22.87 7.73 25.53
C GLU A 313 -23.20 7.46 24.06
N THR A 314 -23.42 6.20 23.69
CA THR A 314 -23.88 5.80 22.35
C THR A 314 -24.94 4.69 22.43
N ASP A 315 -25.67 4.48 21.34
CA ASP A 315 -26.65 3.40 21.24
C ASP A 315 -25.95 2.06 20.96
N VAL A 316 -26.03 1.11 21.89
CA VAL A 316 -25.48 -0.25 21.76
C VAL A 316 -26.57 -1.33 21.70
N THR A 317 -27.82 -0.95 21.40
CA THR A 317 -28.95 -1.89 21.42
C THR A 317 -28.82 -3.05 20.42
N ASP A 318 -28.13 -2.84 19.30
CA ASP A 318 -27.82 -3.88 18.31
C ASP A 318 -26.82 -4.92 18.83
N LEU A 319 -25.84 -4.49 19.65
CA LEU A 319 -24.91 -5.36 20.38
C LEU A 319 -25.63 -6.12 21.50
N GLU A 320 -26.44 -5.43 22.31
CA GLU A 320 -27.16 -6.03 23.44
C GLU A 320 -28.24 -7.04 23.01
N SER A 321 -28.86 -6.82 21.85
CA SER A 321 -29.92 -7.69 21.32
C SER A 321 -29.39 -8.90 20.55
N GLY A 322 -28.10 -8.91 20.19
CA GLY A 322 -27.49 -9.91 19.31
C GLY A 322 -27.94 -9.80 17.85
N GLU A 323 -28.55 -8.68 17.44
CA GLU A 323 -28.81 -8.40 16.03
C GLU A 323 -27.49 -8.21 15.25
N LEU A 324 -26.47 -7.68 15.93
CA LEU A 324 -25.09 -7.66 15.50
C LEU A 324 -24.34 -8.78 16.24
N SER A 325 -23.64 -9.63 15.51
CA SER A 325 -22.75 -10.63 16.08
C SER A 325 -21.53 -10.84 15.17
N VAL A 326 -20.36 -11.01 15.78
CA VAL A 326 -19.12 -11.39 15.12
C VAL A 326 -18.67 -12.77 15.58
N ASP A 327 -18.30 -13.61 14.62
CA ASP A 327 -17.84 -14.98 14.86
C ASP A 327 -16.32 -15.07 14.63
N PRO A 328 -15.53 -15.32 15.68
CA PRO A 328 -14.08 -15.40 15.52
C PRO A 328 -13.71 -16.71 14.86
N GLN A 329 -12.74 -16.66 13.95
CA GLN A 329 -12.16 -17.86 13.35
C GLN A 329 -10.99 -18.36 14.19
N PRO A 330 -10.67 -19.67 14.18
CA PRO A 330 -9.42 -20.16 14.76
C PRO A 330 -8.19 -19.47 14.19
N ALA A 331 -7.08 -19.49 14.93
CA ALA A 331 -5.80 -19.06 14.36
C ALA A 331 -5.43 -19.94 13.15
N LYS A 332 -4.68 -19.37 12.21
CA LYS A 332 -3.91 -20.16 11.22
C LYS A 332 -2.52 -20.45 11.80
N THR A 333 -1.86 -21.52 11.35
CA THR A 333 -0.48 -21.85 11.77
C THR A 333 0.55 -21.57 10.69
N VAL A 334 0.08 -21.20 9.51
CA VAL A 334 0.88 -20.84 8.34
C VAL A 334 0.34 -19.49 7.88
N SER A 335 1.25 -18.56 7.62
CA SER A 335 0.90 -17.23 7.12
C SER A 335 0.46 -17.31 5.65
N ASP A 336 -0.55 -16.50 5.34
CA ASP A 336 -1.26 -16.38 4.05
C ASP A 336 -1.89 -14.97 4.11
N VAL A 337 -1.07 -13.98 3.77
CA VAL A 337 -1.25 -12.56 4.10
C VAL A 337 -2.37 -11.92 3.31
N ASP A 338 -2.51 -12.28 2.04
CA ASP A 338 -3.53 -11.76 1.14
C ASP A 338 -4.80 -12.63 1.09
N GLY A 339 -4.71 -13.90 1.51
CA GLY A 339 -5.85 -14.80 1.68
C GLY A 339 -6.24 -15.55 0.42
N ASP A 340 -5.31 -15.77 -0.51
CA ASP A 340 -5.54 -16.47 -1.78
C ASP A 340 -5.47 -18.01 -1.69
N GLU A 341 -5.22 -18.53 -0.47
CA GLU A 341 -5.04 -19.95 -0.12
C GLU A 341 -3.65 -20.53 -0.44
N VAL A 342 -2.70 -19.72 -0.93
CA VAL A 342 -1.29 -20.07 -1.09
C VAL A 342 -0.50 -19.54 0.11
N PRO A 343 0.26 -20.39 0.82
CA PRO A 343 1.12 -19.92 1.91
C PRO A 343 2.16 -18.89 1.45
N ASP A 344 2.43 -17.86 2.25
CA ASP A 344 3.45 -16.83 1.95
C ASP A 344 4.83 -17.41 1.58
N THR A 345 5.15 -18.62 2.08
CA THR A 345 6.44 -19.30 1.80
C THR A 345 6.48 -20.00 0.44
N GLU A 346 5.33 -20.24 -0.16
CA GLU A 346 5.13 -20.88 -1.48
C GLU A 346 4.61 -19.89 -2.52
N ASP A 347 4.32 -18.66 -2.11
CA ASP A 347 3.74 -17.59 -2.90
C ASP A 347 4.81 -16.62 -3.40
N ALA A 348 4.85 -16.39 -4.72
CA ALA A 348 5.75 -15.43 -5.35
C ALA A 348 5.35 -13.97 -5.08
N PHE A 349 4.06 -13.70 -4.84
CA PHE A 349 3.49 -12.39 -4.56
C PHE A 349 2.61 -12.40 -3.29
N PRO A 350 3.19 -12.60 -2.07
CA PRO A 350 2.44 -12.74 -0.81
C PRO A 350 1.55 -11.56 -0.37
N GLU A 351 1.43 -10.51 -1.18
CA GLU A 351 0.57 -9.37 -0.92
C GLU A 351 -0.49 -9.14 -2.00
N ASP A 352 -0.47 -9.93 -3.07
CA ASP A 352 -1.39 -9.80 -4.20
C ASP A 352 -2.22 -11.08 -4.35
N PRO A 353 -3.48 -11.08 -3.88
CA PRO A 353 -4.31 -12.29 -3.91
C PRO A 353 -4.73 -12.71 -5.32
N GLU A 354 -4.37 -11.94 -6.34
CA GLU A 354 -4.59 -12.27 -7.75
C GLU A 354 -3.36 -12.91 -8.41
N GLU A 355 -2.20 -12.98 -7.75
CA GLU A 355 -0.95 -13.53 -8.28
C GLU A 355 -0.23 -14.40 -7.25
N TRP A 356 0.15 -15.63 -7.60
CA TRP A 356 0.85 -16.53 -6.67
C TRP A 356 2.07 -17.24 -7.25
N LEU A 357 2.21 -17.20 -8.58
CA LEU A 357 3.24 -17.90 -9.33
C LEU A 357 3.91 -16.94 -10.30
N ASP A 358 5.24 -16.99 -10.35
CA ASP A 358 6.09 -16.31 -11.32
C ASP A 358 6.97 -17.40 -11.95
N SER A 359 6.56 -17.90 -13.12
CA SER A 359 7.12 -19.11 -13.72
C SER A 359 8.51 -18.90 -14.34
N ASP A 360 8.87 -17.65 -14.68
CA ASP A 360 10.17 -17.30 -15.27
C ASP A 360 11.01 -16.29 -14.47
N ASP A 361 10.54 -15.93 -13.27
CA ASP A 361 11.21 -15.07 -12.28
C ASP A 361 11.47 -13.64 -12.80
N ASP A 362 10.56 -13.11 -13.62
CA ASP A 362 10.68 -11.77 -14.21
C ASP A 362 10.01 -10.65 -13.39
N GLY A 363 9.24 -11.04 -12.37
CA GLY A 363 8.57 -10.15 -11.43
C GLY A 363 7.14 -9.77 -11.82
N VAL A 364 6.58 -10.34 -12.89
CA VAL A 364 5.14 -10.26 -13.23
C VAL A 364 4.52 -11.63 -12.98
N GLY A 365 3.38 -11.67 -12.29
CA GLY A 365 2.72 -12.94 -11.98
C GLY A 365 2.06 -13.57 -13.21
N ASP A 366 2.05 -14.90 -13.23
CA ASP A 366 1.55 -15.73 -14.33
C ASP A 366 0.11 -15.38 -14.76
N ASN A 367 -0.73 -14.81 -13.88
CA ASN A 367 -2.11 -14.46 -14.26
C ASN A 367 -2.19 -13.13 -15.04
N SER A 368 -1.24 -12.23 -14.82
CA SER A 368 -1.12 -10.94 -15.51
C SER A 368 -0.14 -10.96 -16.67
N ASP A 369 0.78 -11.93 -16.70
CA ASP A 369 1.79 -12.08 -17.74
C ASP A 369 1.23 -12.71 -19.02
N ALA A 370 1.41 -12.03 -20.16
CA ALA A 370 1.07 -12.57 -21.47
C ALA A 370 2.00 -13.71 -21.91
N PHE A 371 3.23 -13.75 -21.41
CA PHE A 371 4.25 -14.76 -21.71
C PHE A 371 4.90 -15.35 -20.43
N PRO A 372 4.16 -16.15 -19.62
CA PRO A 372 4.60 -16.66 -18.31
C PRO A 372 5.83 -17.59 -18.30
N ASN A 373 6.54 -17.75 -19.41
CA ASN A 373 7.73 -18.60 -19.49
C ASN A 373 8.86 -17.93 -20.29
N ASP A 374 8.70 -16.66 -20.66
CA ASP A 374 9.71 -15.85 -21.32
C ASP A 374 10.01 -14.58 -20.51
N PRO A 375 11.08 -14.56 -19.70
CA PRO A 375 11.35 -13.44 -18.79
C PRO A 375 11.82 -12.16 -19.49
N ALA A 376 11.78 -12.15 -20.83
CA ALA A 376 12.04 -10.98 -21.65
C ALA A 376 10.75 -10.31 -22.16
N GLU A 377 9.58 -10.92 -21.97
CA GLU A 377 8.29 -10.43 -22.49
C GLU A 377 7.21 -10.55 -21.41
N THR A 378 6.48 -9.47 -21.14
CA THR A 378 5.40 -9.47 -20.14
C THR A 378 4.04 -9.04 -20.70
N ALA A 379 4.07 -8.38 -21.86
CA ALA A 379 2.91 -7.72 -22.46
C ALA A 379 2.80 -8.07 -23.94
N ASP A 380 1.56 -8.23 -24.40
CA ASP A 380 1.16 -8.40 -25.80
C ASP A 380 0.01 -7.42 -26.05
N THR A 381 0.36 -6.17 -26.36
CA THR A 381 -0.58 -5.05 -26.33
C THR A 381 -1.67 -5.19 -27.40
N ASP A 382 -1.36 -5.78 -28.55
CA ASP A 382 -2.31 -6.00 -29.64
C ASP A 382 -2.79 -7.45 -29.82
N GLN A 383 -2.26 -8.38 -29.02
CA GLN A 383 -2.68 -9.78 -28.90
C GLN A 383 -2.40 -10.60 -30.15
N ASP A 384 -1.26 -10.34 -30.79
CA ASP A 384 -0.84 -11.04 -32.00
C ASP A 384 0.07 -12.25 -31.73
N GLY A 385 0.50 -12.41 -30.47
CA GLY A 385 1.32 -13.50 -29.98
C GLY A 385 2.83 -13.25 -30.01
N VAL A 386 3.29 -12.04 -30.35
CA VAL A 386 4.65 -11.56 -30.15
C VAL A 386 4.65 -10.54 -29.01
N GLY A 387 5.60 -10.66 -28.10
CA GLY A 387 5.68 -9.73 -26.97
C GLY A 387 6.13 -8.35 -27.39
N ASP A 388 5.66 -7.33 -26.66
CA ASP A 388 5.91 -5.91 -26.94
C ASP A 388 7.40 -5.55 -27.07
N ASN A 389 8.33 -6.30 -26.44
CA ASN A 389 9.77 -6.02 -26.56
C ASN A 389 10.38 -6.62 -27.85
N ALA A 390 9.79 -7.68 -28.39
CA ALA A 390 10.18 -8.32 -29.64
C ALA A 390 9.43 -7.78 -30.86
N ASP A 391 8.28 -7.14 -30.64
CA ASP A 391 7.42 -6.58 -31.68
C ASP A 391 7.89 -5.17 -32.10
N ALA A 392 8.14 -4.99 -33.40
CA ALA A 392 8.44 -3.69 -33.98
C ALA A 392 7.22 -2.74 -34.01
N PHE A 393 6.01 -3.29 -34.01
CA PHE A 393 4.75 -2.57 -34.03
C PHE A 393 3.75 -3.05 -32.95
N PRO A 394 4.03 -2.82 -31.64
CA PRO A 394 3.25 -3.37 -30.51
C PRO A 394 1.77 -2.95 -30.40
N ASN A 395 1.22 -2.24 -31.39
CA ASN A 395 -0.18 -1.81 -31.39
C ASN A 395 -0.88 -2.16 -32.71
N ASP A 396 -0.20 -2.85 -33.63
CA ASP A 396 -0.73 -3.29 -34.90
C ASP A 396 -0.58 -4.82 -35.03
N PRO A 397 -1.65 -5.59 -34.77
CA PRO A 397 -1.57 -7.05 -34.71
C PRO A 397 -1.35 -7.72 -36.08
N THR A 398 -1.14 -6.92 -37.13
CA THR A 398 -0.84 -7.39 -38.47
C THR A 398 0.63 -7.24 -38.84
N GLU A 399 1.41 -6.48 -38.08
CA GLU A 399 2.81 -6.15 -38.36
C GLU A 399 3.70 -6.47 -37.16
N GLN A 400 4.76 -7.26 -37.36
CA GLN A 400 5.65 -7.70 -36.25
C GLN A 400 7.13 -7.37 -36.49
N VAL A 401 7.51 -7.22 -37.76
CA VAL A 401 8.91 -7.14 -38.18
C VAL A 401 9.09 -5.88 -39.00
N ASP A 402 10.15 -5.13 -38.69
CA ASP A 402 10.66 -4.00 -39.47
C ASP A 402 12.14 -4.27 -39.76
N ALA A 403 12.41 -5.03 -40.82
CA ALA A 403 13.75 -5.57 -41.04
C ALA A 403 14.77 -4.49 -41.44
N ASP A 404 14.33 -3.36 -41.97
CA ASP A 404 15.20 -2.26 -42.38
C ASP A 404 15.08 -0.96 -41.56
N ASN A 405 14.16 -0.94 -40.60
CA ASN A 405 13.88 0.14 -39.65
C ASN A 405 13.38 1.42 -40.34
N ASP A 406 12.52 1.30 -41.33
CA ASP A 406 11.91 2.44 -42.03
C ASP A 406 10.54 2.85 -41.48
N GLY A 407 9.97 2.03 -40.58
CA GLY A 407 8.70 2.25 -39.92
C GLY A 407 7.49 1.73 -40.67
N PHE A 408 7.68 0.96 -41.74
CA PHE A 408 6.66 0.11 -42.38
C PHE A 408 6.91 -1.35 -42.01
N GLY A 409 5.83 -2.11 -41.89
CA GLY A 409 5.94 -3.49 -41.46
C GLY A 409 6.11 -4.45 -42.63
N ASP A 410 6.94 -5.47 -42.41
CA ASP A 410 7.27 -6.49 -43.42
C ASP A 410 6.07 -7.40 -43.78
N ASN A 411 5.03 -7.45 -42.94
CA ASN A 411 4.02 -8.51 -42.98
C ASN A 411 2.83 -8.20 -43.90
N GLU A 412 2.38 -6.94 -44.03
CA GLU A 412 1.31 -6.56 -44.98
C GLU A 412 1.77 -5.66 -46.13
N ASP A 413 2.49 -4.57 -45.88
CA ASP A 413 2.57 -3.45 -46.84
C ASP A 413 3.96 -3.07 -47.38
N ASP A 414 5.05 -3.53 -46.76
CA ASP A 414 6.40 -3.29 -47.31
C ASP A 414 6.79 -4.28 -48.44
N LEU A 415 6.89 -3.76 -49.66
CA LEU A 415 7.36 -4.51 -50.83
C LEU A 415 8.89 -4.60 -50.94
N PHE A 416 9.62 -3.86 -50.11
CA PHE A 416 11.07 -3.79 -50.07
C PHE A 416 11.65 -3.96 -48.64
N PRO A 417 11.39 -5.08 -47.94
CA PRO A 417 11.66 -5.33 -46.49
C PRO A 417 13.13 -5.37 -46.07
N ASN A 418 14.05 -4.87 -46.89
CA ASN A 418 15.48 -4.82 -46.58
C ASN A 418 16.11 -3.52 -47.14
N ASN A 419 15.31 -2.54 -47.54
CA ASN A 419 15.76 -1.28 -48.11
C ASN A 419 14.93 -0.09 -47.58
N PRO A 420 15.46 0.67 -46.60
CA PRO A 420 14.68 1.63 -45.80
C PRO A 420 14.41 2.96 -46.53
N SER A 421 14.46 2.93 -47.86
CA SER A 421 14.21 4.07 -48.74
C SER A 421 13.17 3.75 -49.81
N LEU A 422 12.61 2.53 -49.82
CA LEU A 422 11.62 2.05 -50.77
C LEU A 422 10.49 1.41 -49.97
N GLN A 423 9.24 1.66 -50.34
CA GLN A 423 8.06 1.26 -49.55
C GLN A 423 6.97 0.68 -50.44
N MET A 424 6.74 1.25 -51.63
CA MET A 424 5.57 0.93 -52.44
C MET A 424 5.90 0.85 -53.92
N ASP A 425 5.29 -0.11 -54.61
CA ASP A 425 5.37 -0.33 -56.05
C ASP A 425 3.93 -0.49 -56.56
N THR A 426 3.34 0.62 -57.00
CA THR A 426 1.90 0.70 -57.32
C THR A 426 1.52 -0.14 -58.53
N ASP A 427 2.43 -0.32 -59.49
CA ASP A 427 2.16 -1.04 -60.74
C ASP A 427 2.84 -2.42 -60.82
N GLY A 428 3.64 -2.78 -59.83
CA GLY A 428 4.22 -4.10 -59.62
C GLY A 428 5.37 -4.41 -60.56
N ASP A 429 6.10 -3.39 -61.03
CA ASP A 429 7.18 -3.55 -62.01
C ASP A 429 8.58 -3.74 -61.40
N GLY A 430 8.66 -3.68 -60.07
CA GLY A 430 9.86 -3.82 -59.24
C GLY A 430 10.59 -2.50 -58.95
N ILE A 431 10.04 -1.35 -59.33
CA ILE A 431 10.59 -0.02 -59.07
C ILE A 431 9.69 0.72 -58.08
N ASP A 432 10.28 1.23 -57.00
CA ASP A 432 9.52 1.99 -56.00
C ASP A 432 8.94 3.29 -56.60
N ASN A 433 7.73 3.63 -56.19
CA ASN A 433 6.98 4.80 -56.62
C ASN A 433 7.77 6.12 -56.56
N THR A 434 8.72 6.26 -55.62
CA THR A 434 9.52 7.49 -55.46
C THR A 434 10.62 7.65 -56.51
N VAL A 435 11.02 6.55 -57.15
CA VAL A 435 12.05 6.51 -58.21
C VAL A 435 11.50 6.06 -59.56
N ASP A 436 10.25 5.61 -59.61
CA ASP A 436 9.55 5.19 -60.83
C ASP A 436 9.11 6.39 -61.68
N ASN A 437 9.64 6.48 -62.91
CA ASN A 437 9.25 7.51 -63.88
C ASN A 437 7.88 7.26 -64.53
N CYS A 438 7.20 6.15 -64.19
CA CYS A 438 5.88 5.76 -64.63
C CYS A 438 5.03 5.04 -63.57
N VAL A 439 4.98 5.54 -62.33
CA VAL A 439 4.24 5.06 -61.11
C VAL A 439 2.96 4.21 -61.26
N SER A 440 2.21 4.30 -62.37
CA SER A 440 0.97 3.52 -62.58
C SER A 440 0.98 2.61 -63.81
N ILE A 441 2.10 2.52 -64.54
CA ILE A 441 2.27 1.75 -65.76
C ILE A 441 3.64 1.07 -65.77
N ALA A 442 3.61 -0.24 -65.47
CA ALA A 442 4.80 -1.06 -65.33
C ALA A 442 5.80 -0.91 -66.49
N ASN A 443 7.01 -0.48 -66.18
CA ASN A 443 8.09 -0.22 -67.11
C ASN A 443 9.48 -0.45 -66.47
N THR A 444 9.78 -1.69 -66.06
CA THR A 444 11.03 -2.08 -65.37
C THR A 444 12.36 -1.58 -66.01
N ASN A 445 12.36 -1.17 -67.29
CA ASN A 445 13.53 -0.60 -67.95
C ASN A 445 13.73 0.91 -67.70
N GLN A 446 12.75 1.60 -67.11
CA GLN A 446 12.74 3.03 -66.78
C GLN A 446 13.21 3.91 -67.95
N ALA A 447 12.86 3.52 -69.18
CA ALA A 447 13.28 4.23 -70.38
C ALA A 447 12.66 5.62 -70.44
N ASP A 448 13.49 6.64 -70.64
CA ASP A 448 13.12 8.05 -70.82
C ASP A 448 13.99 8.60 -71.97
N SER A 449 13.42 8.60 -73.18
CA SER A 449 14.16 8.87 -74.41
C SER A 449 14.50 10.36 -74.61
N ASP A 450 13.71 11.27 -74.04
CA ASP A 450 13.90 12.72 -74.19
C ASP A 450 14.45 13.40 -72.91
N GLY A 451 14.51 12.66 -71.80
CA GLY A 451 15.15 13.06 -70.56
C GLY A 451 14.31 14.04 -69.73
N ASP A 452 12.99 14.03 -69.91
CA ASP A 452 12.08 14.96 -69.23
C ASP A 452 11.63 14.49 -67.83
N GLY A 453 11.97 13.24 -67.46
CA GLY A 453 11.62 12.62 -66.19
C GLY A 453 10.34 11.79 -66.20
N THR A 454 9.59 11.76 -67.30
CA THR A 454 8.45 10.85 -67.55
C THR A 454 8.92 9.67 -68.40
N GLY A 455 8.59 8.44 -68.02
CA GLY A 455 9.01 7.29 -68.81
C GLY A 455 8.23 7.13 -70.12
N ASP A 456 8.91 6.60 -71.14
CA ASP A 456 8.37 6.33 -72.49
C ASP A 456 7.07 5.48 -72.44
N ALA A 457 6.86 4.70 -71.38
CA ALA A 457 5.72 3.80 -71.22
C ALA A 457 4.41 4.49 -70.78
N CYS A 458 4.52 5.53 -69.95
CA CYS A 458 3.40 6.32 -69.44
C CYS A 458 3.32 7.70 -70.10
N GLU A 459 4.28 8.02 -70.96
CA GLU A 459 4.20 9.14 -71.85
C GLU A 459 3.02 8.93 -72.81
N LEU A 460 1.88 9.53 -72.47
CA LEU A 460 0.75 9.64 -73.38
C LEU A 460 1.23 10.46 -74.56
N SER A 461 1.62 9.76 -75.63
CA SER A 461 2.05 10.33 -76.90
C SER A 461 1.39 11.70 -77.12
N ALA A 462 2.16 12.77 -76.86
CA ALA A 462 1.75 14.17 -77.05
C ALA A 462 1.48 14.50 -78.54
N VAL A 463 1.23 13.47 -79.35
CA VAL A 463 0.84 13.50 -80.74
C VAL A 463 -0.67 13.74 -80.87
N LEU A 464 -1.51 13.52 -79.85
CA LEU A 464 -2.95 13.81 -79.99
C LEU A 464 -3.34 15.29 -79.80
N THR A 465 -2.52 16.11 -79.15
CA THR A 465 -2.77 17.56 -78.97
C THR A 465 -2.11 18.44 -80.03
N LEU A 466 -1.10 17.95 -80.76
CA LEU A 466 -0.47 18.70 -81.87
C LEU A 466 -1.19 18.53 -83.22
N ILE A 467 -2.21 17.67 -83.33
CA ILE A 467 -2.99 17.51 -84.57
C ILE A 467 -4.16 18.51 -84.67
N TRP A 468 -4.65 19.08 -83.56
CA TRP A 468 -5.78 20.04 -83.60
C TRP A 468 -5.38 21.50 -83.77
N ASP A 469 -4.15 21.91 -83.43
CA ASP A 469 -3.73 23.31 -83.60
C ASP A 469 -3.11 23.64 -84.97
N ASN A 470 -2.85 22.63 -85.80
CA ASN A 470 -2.33 22.83 -87.17
C ASN A 470 -3.35 22.52 -88.28
N ALA A 471 -4.57 22.12 -87.93
CA ALA A 471 -5.67 21.89 -88.88
C ALA A 471 -6.67 23.07 -88.95
N SER A 472 -6.45 24.17 -88.23
CA SER A 472 -7.40 25.30 -88.15
C SER A 472 -7.08 26.52 -89.04
N THR A 473 -6.03 26.51 -89.87
CA THR A 473 -5.69 27.69 -90.71
C THR A 473 -5.66 27.48 -92.22
N THR A 474 -5.90 26.29 -92.78
CA THR A 474 -6.06 26.14 -94.23
C THR A 474 -7.04 25.04 -94.65
N TRP A 475 -8.35 25.34 -94.62
CA TRP A 475 -9.37 24.93 -95.63
C TRP A 475 -10.79 25.04 -95.05
N ASP A 476 -11.46 26.17 -95.27
CA ASP A 476 -12.87 26.18 -95.68
C ASP A 476 -13.32 27.60 -96.06
N ASN A 477 -13.25 27.90 -97.36
CA ASN A 477 -14.40 28.42 -98.11
C ASN A 477 -14.03 28.64 -99.58
N ALA A 478 -14.01 27.56 -100.33
CA ALA A 478 -14.34 27.61 -101.74
C ALA A 478 -15.85 27.92 -101.85
N ASN A 479 -16.20 29.20 -102.03
CA ASN A 479 -17.51 29.58 -102.54
C ASN A 479 -17.53 29.34 -104.05
N TRP A 480 -18.48 28.50 -104.47
CA TRP A 480 -18.89 28.30 -105.85
C TRP A 480 -19.55 29.56 -106.43
N ALA A 481 -19.13 29.98 -107.62
CA ALA A 481 -19.95 30.78 -108.54
C ALA A 481 -19.45 30.61 -109.99
N GLU A 482 -20.36 30.04 -110.81
CA GLU A 482 -20.45 29.94 -112.29
C GLU A 482 -19.42 29.14 -113.10
#